data_AF-A0A8T7ISA5-F1
#
_entry.id   AF-A0A8T7ISA5-F1
#
_cell.length_a   1.000
_cell.length_b   1.000
_cell.length_c   1.000
_cell.angle_alpha   90.00
_cell.angle_beta   90.00
_cell.angle_gamma   90.00
#
_symmetry.space_group_name_H-M   'P 1'
#
loop_
_entity.id
_entity.type
_entity.pdbx_description
1 polymer ?
#
loop_
_entity_poly.entity_id
_entity_poly.type
_entity_poly.pdbx_seq_one_letter_code
_entity_poly.pdbx_strand_id
1 'polypeptide(L)'
;MMFQDTLNLVLQSLATLYIGAIWLRLLMQWSRVDFYNPLVQSIVKLTSPVITPLRRVIPSIGSLDTASVVAAFLLTLVLGVLAALIIGYPILLGSQLLGAVLGSILLLIKVSWWIVLIGVILSWFPSAAHHPVGGVIMHISRGLLEPLRKIMPDLGMIDLSPILGLLGLTVLESILYTLMSSAQLPALYGWVM
;
A
#
# COMPACT_ATOMS: atom_id res chain seq x y z
N MET A 1 -17.95 -5.04 25.73
CA MET A 1 -17.32 -6.05 24.85
C MET A 1 -17.70 -5.76 23.40
N MET A 2 -18.88 -6.17 22.88
CA MET A 2 -19.24 -6.00 21.45
C MET A 2 -19.06 -4.57 20.86
N PHE A 3 -19.42 -3.52 21.60
CA PHE A 3 -19.23 -2.13 21.15
C PHE A 3 -17.75 -1.74 21.00
N GLN A 4 -16.89 -2.18 21.93
CA GLN A 4 -15.45 -1.91 21.89
C GLN A 4 -14.79 -2.61 20.70
N ASP A 5 -15.19 -3.86 20.43
CA ASP A 5 -14.68 -4.65 19.31
C ASP A 5 -15.08 -4.02 17.96
N THR A 6 -16.32 -3.55 17.87
CA THR A 6 -16.83 -2.85 16.67
C THR A 6 -16.08 -1.54 16.43
N LEU A 7 -15.84 -0.74 17.48
CA LEU A 7 -15.08 0.50 17.36
C LEU A 7 -13.63 0.24 16.93
N ASN A 8 -12.98 -0.78 17.50
CA ASN A 8 -11.62 -1.16 17.15
C ASN A 8 -11.53 -1.57 15.68
N LEU A 9 -12.50 -2.36 15.18
CA LEU A 9 -12.58 -2.75 13.77
C LEU A 9 -12.72 -1.53 12.85
N VAL A 10 -13.63 -0.61 13.18
CA VAL A 10 -13.85 0.60 12.37
C VAL A 10 -12.59 1.46 12.34
N LEU A 11 -11.95 1.68 13.50
CA LEU A 11 -10.71 2.45 13.60
C LEU A 11 -9.59 1.82 12.78
N GLN A 12 -9.36 0.52 12.93
CA GLN A 12 -8.35 -0.21 12.16
C GLN A 12 -8.64 -0.16 10.66
N SER A 13 -9.90 -0.35 10.26
CA SER A 13 -10.31 -0.31 8.85
C SER A 13 -10.06 1.07 8.22
N LEU A 14 -10.49 2.14 8.90
CA LEU A 14 -10.24 3.51 8.45
C LEU A 14 -8.75 3.81 8.35
N ALA A 15 -7.97 3.31 9.30
CA ALA A 15 -6.54 3.50 9.33
C ALA A 15 -5.83 2.75 8.18
N THR A 16 -6.22 1.50 7.90
CA THR A 16 -5.75 0.73 6.74
C THR A 16 -6.07 1.45 5.43
N LEU A 17 -7.28 1.98 5.28
CA LEU A 17 -7.66 2.75 4.09
C LEU A 17 -6.83 4.02 3.95
N TYR A 18 -6.59 4.74 5.06
CA TYR A 18 -5.82 5.97 5.05
C TYR A 18 -4.34 5.74 4.71
N ILE A 19 -3.70 4.73 5.31
CA ILE A 19 -2.31 4.36 4.99
C ILE A 19 -2.24 3.81 3.56
N GLY A 20 -3.25 3.03 3.14
CA GLY A 20 -3.40 2.59 1.75
C GLY A 20 -3.47 3.75 0.76
N ALA A 21 -4.16 4.85 1.10
CA ALA A 21 -4.20 6.05 0.27
C ALA A 21 -2.83 6.76 0.20
N ILE A 22 -2.02 6.72 1.26
CA ILE A 22 -0.64 7.22 1.25
C ILE A 22 0.23 6.36 0.32
N TRP A 23 0.11 5.03 0.39
CA TRP A 23 0.80 4.13 -0.54
C TRP A 23 0.35 4.37 -1.99
N LEU A 24 -0.94 4.55 -2.21
CA LEU A 24 -1.49 4.87 -3.53
C LEU A 24 -0.90 6.17 -4.07
N ARG A 25 -0.74 7.21 -3.25
CA ARG A 25 -0.02 8.44 -3.63
C ARG A 25 1.40 8.17 -4.09
N LEU A 26 2.15 7.37 -3.33
CA LEU A 26 3.52 7.00 -3.72
C LEU A 26 3.55 6.23 -5.04
N LEU A 27 2.63 5.27 -5.22
CA LEU A 27 2.51 4.48 -6.45
C LEU A 27 2.11 5.31 -7.68
N MET A 28 1.20 6.27 -7.51
CA MET A 28 0.84 7.22 -8.57
C MET A 28 2.05 8.06 -9.00
N GLN A 29 2.86 8.52 -8.04
CA GLN A 29 4.07 9.28 -8.34
C GLN A 29 5.14 8.42 -9.02
N TRP A 30 5.34 7.18 -8.55
CA TRP A 30 6.27 6.24 -9.17
C TRP A 30 5.87 5.94 -10.62
N SER A 31 4.61 5.61 -10.85
CA SER A 31 4.09 5.33 -12.19
C SER A 31 3.88 6.58 -13.05
N ARG A 32 4.18 7.79 -12.55
CA ARG A 32 4.07 9.07 -13.27
C ARG A 32 2.67 9.34 -13.83
N VAL A 33 1.64 9.01 -13.05
CA VAL A 33 0.24 9.30 -13.39
C VAL A 33 0.04 10.81 -13.52
N ASP A 34 -0.80 11.21 -14.48
CA ASP A 34 -1.15 12.62 -14.68
C ASP A 34 -1.85 13.23 -13.46
N PHE A 35 -1.25 14.29 -12.90
CA PHE A 35 -1.76 15.04 -11.75
C PHE A 35 -3.02 15.87 -12.06
N TYR A 36 -3.38 16.08 -13.33
CA TYR A 36 -4.64 16.73 -13.69
C TYR A 36 -5.85 15.82 -13.47
N ASN A 37 -5.65 14.52 -13.24
CA ASN A 37 -6.75 13.60 -12.98
C ASN A 37 -7.44 13.91 -11.63
N PRO A 38 -8.78 14.05 -11.59
CA PRO A 38 -9.52 14.40 -10.36
C PRO A 38 -9.27 13.46 -9.17
N LEU A 39 -9.03 12.16 -9.42
CA LEU A 39 -8.76 11.21 -8.34
C LEU A 39 -7.38 11.37 -7.75
N VAL A 40 -6.38 11.63 -8.60
CA VAL A 40 -5.01 11.90 -8.15
C VAL A 40 -5.04 13.11 -7.22
N GLN A 41 -5.74 14.18 -7.61
CA GLN A 41 -5.92 15.35 -6.77
C GLN A 41 -6.66 15.04 -5.46
N SER A 42 -7.71 14.20 -5.51
CA SER A 42 -8.46 13.79 -4.33
C SER A 42 -7.59 13.04 -3.32
N ILE A 43 -6.79 12.07 -3.79
CA ILE A 43 -5.87 11.30 -2.94
C ILE A 43 -4.74 12.19 -2.41
N VAL A 44 -4.16 13.05 -3.25
CA VAL A 44 -3.13 14.02 -2.81
C VAL A 44 -3.69 14.95 -1.75
N LYS A 45 -4.91 15.47 -1.94
CA LYS A 45 -5.59 16.33 -0.98
C LYS A 45 -5.87 15.60 0.33
N LEU A 46 -6.38 14.37 0.29
CA LEU A 46 -6.67 13.55 1.46
C LEU A 46 -5.41 13.24 2.30
N THR A 47 -4.29 12.98 1.62
CA THR A 47 -3.02 12.59 2.27
C THR A 47 -2.14 13.79 2.64
N SER A 48 -2.40 14.97 2.05
CA SER A 48 -1.61 16.18 2.28
C SER A 48 -1.54 16.68 3.73
N PRO A 49 -2.56 16.56 4.60
CA PRO A 49 -2.49 17.06 5.97
C PRO A 49 -1.40 16.38 6.80
N VAL A 50 -1.13 15.10 6.53
CA VAL A 50 -0.05 14.35 7.19
C VAL A 50 1.27 14.56 6.47
N ILE A 51 1.29 14.54 5.14
CA ILE A 51 2.54 14.58 4.37
C ILE A 51 3.19 15.97 4.40
N THR A 52 2.41 17.05 4.36
CA THR A 52 2.96 18.43 4.26
C THR A 52 3.79 18.84 5.48
N PRO A 53 3.36 18.57 6.73
CA PRO A 53 4.21 18.78 7.90
C PRO A 53 5.49 17.94 7.85
N LEU A 54 5.42 16.67 7.46
CA LEU A 54 6.58 15.78 7.38
C LEU A 54 7.60 16.26 6.33
N ARG A 55 7.13 16.77 5.19
CA ARG A 55 7.98 17.34 4.13
C ARG A 55 8.82 18.54 4.57
N ARG A 56 8.46 19.21 5.67
CA ARG A 56 9.28 20.30 6.23
C ARG A 56 10.58 19.78 6.84
N VAL A 57 10.60 18.53 7.29
CA VAL A 57 11.76 17.90 7.93
C VAL A 57 12.45 16.94 6.97
N ILE A 58 11.67 16.26 6.13
CA ILE A 58 12.14 15.18 5.26
C ILE A 58 12.08 15.64 3.80
N PRO A 59 13.23 15.95 3.16
CA PRO A 59 13.24 16.34 1.76
C PRO A 59 12.89 15.15 0.86
N SER A 60 12.33 15.44 -0.31
CA SER A 60 12.09 14.43 -1.34
C SER A 60 13.42 14.02 -1.99
N ILE A 61 13.64 12.71 -2.15
CA ILE A 61 14.85 12.16 -2.78
C ILE A 61 14.49 11.70 -4.20
N GLY A 62 15.01 12.41 -5.21
CA GLY A 62 14.77 12.10 -6.62
C GLY A 62 13.28 12.19 -6.98
N SER A 63 12.75 11.14 -7.62
CA SER A 63 11.34 11.04 -7.98
C SER A 63 10.46 10.41 -6.89
N LEU A 64 11.02 9.98 -5.76
CA LEU A 64 10.27 9.35 -4.67
C LEU A 64 9.86 10.37 -3.62
N ASP A 65 8.60 10.33 -3.20
CA ASP A 65 8.12 11.12 -2.06
C ASP A 65 8.50 10.41 -0.75
N THR A 66 9.74 10.62 -0.30
CA THR A 66 10.26 10.06 0.95
C THR A 66 9.36 10.36 2.15
N ALA A 67 8.69 11.53 2.15
CA ALA A 67 7.73 11.88 3.19
C ALA A 67 6.48 10.97 3.20
N SER A 68 6.04 10.43 2.05
CA SER A 68 4.96 9.46 1.98
C SER A 68 5.37 8.11 2.62
N VAL A 69 6.59 7.65 2.36
CA VAL A 69 7.12 6.41 2.97
C VAL A 69 7.21 6.56 4.49
N VAL A 70 7.75 7.69 4.96
CA VAL A 70 7.88 7.94 6.40
C VAL A 70 6.51 8.16 7.04
N ALA A 71 5.58 8.84 6.38
CA ALA A 71 4.21 8.98 6.87
C ALA A 71 3.53 7.62 7.07
N ALA A 72 3.61 6.74 6.06
CA ALA A 72 3.04 5.39 6.14
C ALA A 72 3.67 4.61 7.31
N PHE A 73 5.00 4.61 7.40
CA PHE A 73 5.72 3.95 8.50
C PHE A 73 5.31 4.46 9.88
N LEU A 74 5.30 5.78 10.09
CA LEU A 74 4.95 6.38 11.38
C LEU A 74 3.50 6.10 11.76
N LEU A 75 2.57 6.14 10.80
CA LEU A 75 1.18 5.82 11.06
C LEU A 75 1.00 4.34 11.43
N THR A 76 1.66 3.43 10.71
CA THR A 76 1.66 2.00 11.04
C THR A 76 2.24 1.74 12.43
N LEU A 77 3.33 2.43 12.79
CA LEU A 77 3.93 2.35 14.14
C LEU A 77 2.97 2.85 15.22
N VAL A 78 2.35 4.01 15.02
CA VAL A 78 1.38 4.57 15.98
C VAL A 78 0.21 3.60 16.17
N LEU A 79 -0.33 3.03 15.10
CA LEU A 79 -1.43 2.06 15.21
C LEU A 79 -1.02 0.76 15.89
N GLY A 80 0.17 0.24 15.62
CA GLY A 80 0.69 -0.94 16.31
C GLY A 80 0.88 -0.73 17.81
N VAL A 81 1.33 0.47 18.21
CA VAL A 81 1.43 0.86 19.63
C VAL A 81 0.04 1.03 20.26
N LEU A 82 -0.90 1.69 19.57
CA LEU A 82 -2.27 1.84 20.05
C LEU A 82 -2.96 0.47 20.20
N ALA A 83 -2.78 -0.44 19.25
CA ALA A 83 -3.28 -1.80 19.32
C ALA A 83 -2.70 -2.55 20.54
N ALA A 84 -1.40 -2.41 20.80
CA ALA A 84 -0.77 -3.01 21.99
C ALA A 84 -1.39 -2.48 23.28
N LEU A 85 -1.62 -1.17 23.38
CA LEU A 85 -2.25 -0.54 24.55
C LEU A 85 -3.69 -1.04 24.76
N ILE A 86 -4.47 -1.16 23.69
CA ILE A 86 -5.87 -1.62 23.76
C ILE A 86 -5.95 -3.08 24.19
N ILE A 87 -5.04 -3.93 23.71
CA ILE A 87 -5.04 -5.39 23.96
C ILE A 87 -4.28 -5.73 25.26
N GLY A 88 -3.59 -4.76 25.87
CA GLY A 88 -2.76 -4.99 27.05
C GLY A 88 -1.47 -5.76 26.75
N TYR A 89 -0.98 -5.69 25.51
CA TYR A 89 0.25 -6.34 25.07
C TYR A 89 1.46 -5.46 25.42
N PRO A 90 2.59 -6.01 25.90
CA PRO A 90 3.77 -5.22 26.26
C PRO A 90 4.33 -4.42 25.07
N ILE A 91 4.61 -3.14 25.30
CA ILE A 91 5.22 -2.27 24.29
C ILE A 91 6.73 -2.51 24.29
N LEU A 92 7.17 -3.48 23.49
CA LEU A 92 8.58 -3.70 23.21
C LEU A 92 8.97 -2.89 21.96
N LEU A 93 9.95 -2.00 22.10
CA LEU A 93 10.37 -1.10 21.02
C LEU A 93 10.80 -1.88 19.76
N GLY A 94 11.53 -2.98 19.93
CA GLY A 94 12.00 -3.81 18.81
C GLY A 94 10.87 -4.44 17.99
N SER A 95 9.86 -5.01 18.65
CA SER A 95 8.73 -5.63 17.95
C SER A 95 7.85 -4.59 17.26
N GLN A 96 7.68 -3.40 17.87
CA GLN A 96 6.90 -2.33 17.29
C GLN A 96 7.59 -1.71 16.07
N LEU A 97 8.90 -1.47 16.12
CA LEU A 97 9.62 -0.97 14.94
C LEU A 97 9.62 -2.01 13.81
N LEU A 98 9.89 -3.27 14.13
CA LEU A 98 9.88 -4.34 13.13
C LEU A 98 8.49 -4.51 12.51
N GLY A 99 7.44 -4.55 13.34
CA GLY A 99 6.07 -4.66 12.87
C GLY A 99 5.61 -3.46 12.06
N ALA A 100 6.05 -2.26 12.41
CA ALA A 100 5.79 -1.07 11.61
C ALA A 100 6.44 -1.15 10.22
N VAL A 101 7.68 -1.63 10.12
CA VAL A 101 8.35 -1.86 8.83
C VAL A 101 7.63 -2.94 8.02
N LEU A 102 7.45 -4.14 8.61
CA LEU A 102 6.87 -5.27 7.90
C LEU A 102 5.41 -5.00 7.51
N GLY A 103 4.61 -4.43 8.41
CA GLY A 103 3.23 -4.06 8.14
C GLY A 103 3.12 -2.96 7.08
N SER A 104 4.00 -1.97 7.10
CA SER A 104 4.06 -0.94 6.05
C SER A 104 4.30 -1.54 4.67
N ILE A 105 5.26 -2.45 4.55
CA ILE A 105 5.60 -3.13 3.29
C ILE A 105 4.47 -4.07 2.88
N LEU A 106 3.89 -4.81 3.81
CA LEU A 106 2.77 -5.71 3.55
C LEU A 106 1.58 -4.96 2.97
N LEU A 107 1.23 -3.80 3.53
CA LEU A 107 0.15 -2.98 3.00
C LEU A 107 0.46 -2.44 1.59
N LEU A 108 1.70 -2.04 1.34
CA LEU A 108 2.13 -1.64 -0.02
C LEU A 108 1.97 -2.78 -1.02
N ILE A 109 2.36 -4.01 -0.64
CA ILE A 109 2.20 -5.21 -1.48
C ILE A 109 0.72 -5.48 -1.74
N LYS A 110 -0.13 -5.45 -0.71
CA LYS A 110 -1.58 -5.64 -0.84
C LYS A 110 -2.22 -4.62 -1.78
N VAL A 111 -1.90 -3.33 -1.60
CA VAL A 111 -2.39 -2.26 -2.48
C VAL A 111 -1.94 -2.51 -3.91
N SER A 112 -0.67 -2.88 -4.11
CA SER A 112 -0.12 -3.18 -5.43
C SER A 112 -0.82 -4.38 -6.09
N TRP A 113 -1.07 -5.45 -5.32
CA TRP A 113 -1.76 -6.65 -5.77
C TRP A 113 -3.17 -6.32 -6.28
N TRP A 114 -3.93 -5.55 -5.48
CA TRP A 114 -5.28 -5.11 -5.88
C TRP A 114 -5.26 -4.20 -7.11
N ILE A 115 -4.30 -3.28 -7.22
CA ILE A 115 -4.16 -2.41 -8.40
C ILE A 115 -3.86 -3.24 -9.65
N VAL A 116 -2.95 -4.21 -9.57
CA VAL A 116 -2.62 -5.07 -10.70
C VAL A 116 -3.84 -5.91 -11.08
N LEU A 117 -4.51 -6.53 -10.12
CA LEU A 117 -5.71 -7.34 -10.37
C LEU A 117 -6.82 -6.50 -11.04
N ILE A 118 -7.15 -5.34 -10.48
CA ILE A 118 -8.18 -4.46 -11.04
C ILE A 118 -7.74 -3.98 -12.43
N GLY A 119 -6.46 -3.67 -12.64
CA GLY A 119 -5.92 -3.32 -13.95
C GLY A 119 -6.11 -4.45 -14.98
N VAL A 120 -5.88 -5.70 -14.61
CA VAL A 120 -6.15 -6.86 -15.48
C VAL A 120 -7.63 -6.95 -15.82
N ILE A 121 -8.51 -6.84 -14.81
CA ILE A 121 -9.96 -6.87 -15.02
C ILE A 121 -10.39 -5.73 -15.96
N LEU A 122 -9.92 -4.50 -15.73
CA LEU A 122 -10.23 -3.34 -16.55
C LEU A 122 -9.72 -3.47 -17.99
N SER A 123 -8.63 -4.21 -18.22
CA SER A 123 -8.12 -4.44 -19.57
C SER A 123 -9.10 -5.21 -20.48
N TRP A 124 -10.02 -5.98 -19.88
CA TRP A 124 -11.07 -6.69 -20.62
C TRP A 124 -12.27 -5.80 -20.97
N PHE A 125 -12.35 -4.60 -20.37
CA PHE A 125 -13.44 -3.65 -20.57
C PHE A 125 -12.90 -2.31 -21.05
N PRO A 126 -12.63 -2.13 -22.36
CA PRO A 126 -12.01 -0.92 -22.90
C PRO A 126 -12.73 0.38 -22.51
N SER A 127 -14.06 0.39 -22.43
CA SER A 127 -14.84 1.56 -22.02
C SER A 127 -14.55 1.99 -20.58
N ALA A 128 -14.29 1.03 -19.67
CA ALA A 128 -13.95 1.33 -18.28
C ALA A 128 -12.53 1.90 -18.13
N ALA A 129 -11.61 1.51 -19.03
CA ALA A 129 -10.24 2.02 -19.03
C ALA A 129 -10.13 3.51 -19.42
N HIS A 130 -11.10 4.04 -20.18
CA HIS A 130 -11.14 5.47 -20.55
C HIS A 130 -11.75 6.36 -19.45
N HIS A 131 -12.37 5.78 -18.41
CA HIS A 131 -12.87 6.51 -17.27
C HIS A 131 -11.71 7.08 -16.43
N PRO A 132 -11.82 8.27 -15.80
CA PRO A 132 -10.75 8.86 -14.99
C PRO A 132 -10.15 7.90 -13.94
N VAL A 133 -10.99 7.05 -13.32
CA VAL A 133 -10.54 5.99 -12.39
C VAL A 133 -9.78 4.89 -13.09
N GLY A 134 -10.34 4.37 -14.18
CA GLY A 134 -9.75 3.25 -14.91
C GLY A 134 -8.38 3.62 -15.48
N GLY A 135 -8.25 4.84 -16.02
CA GLY A 135 -6.98 5.36 -16.53
C GLY A 135 -5.89 5.37 -15.46
N VAL A 136 -6.19 5.84 -14.24
CA VAL A 136 -5.23 5.86 -13.12
C VAL A 136 -4.79 4.44 -12.76
N ILE A 137 -5.75 3.53 -12.54
CA ILE A 137 -5.44 2.14 -12.14
C ILE A 137 -4.61 1.43 -13.21
N MET A 138 -4.99 1.58 -14.48
CA MET A 138 -4.25 1.01 -15.61
C MET A 138 -2.82 1.56 -15.70
N HIS A 139 -2.63 2.85 -15.44
CA HIS A 139 -1.31 3.47 -15.48
C HIS A 139 -0.41 2.98 -14.34
N ILE A 140 -0.95 2.90 -13.12
CA ILE A 140 -0.20 2.35 -11.97
C ILE A 140 0.11 0.87 -12.19
N SER A 141 -0.87 0.07 -12.63
CA SER A 141 -0.68 -1.36 -12.92
C SER A 141 0.43 -1.58 -13.96
N ARG A 142 0.44 -0.80 -15.04
CA ARG A 142 1.54 -0.85 -16.04
C ARG A 142 2.89 -0.49 -15.43
N GLY A 143 2.97 0.55 -14.61
CA GLY A 143 4.21 0.94 -13.93
C GLY A 143 4.72 -0.14 -12.97
N LEU A 144 3.83 -0.80 -12.23
CA LEU A 144 4.16 -1.93 -11.34
C LEU A 144 4.68 -3.14 -12.11
N LEU A 145 4.15 -3.40 -13.32
CA LEU A 145 4.53 -4.53 -14.16
C LEU A 145 5.74 -4.24 -15.07
N GLU A 146 6.13 -2.98 -15.25
CA GLU A 146 7.23 -2.58 -16.14
C GLU A 146 8.57 -3.27 -15.81
N PRO A 147 9.00 -3.39 -14.54
CA PRO A 147 10.23 -4.11 -14.20
C PRO A 147 10.18 -5.59 -14.62
N LEU A 148 9.02 -6.23 -14.49
CA LEU A 148 8.83 -7.63 -14.90
C LEU A 148 8.86 -7.76 -16.41
N ARG A 149 8.21 -6.83 -17.13
CA ARG A 149 8.23 -6.80 -18.61
C ARG A 149 9.63 -6.67 -19.19
N LYS A 150 10.54 -5.99 -18.49
CA LYS A 150 11.94 -5.87 -18.91
C LYS A 150 12.74 -7.18 -18.79
N ILE A 151 12.27 -8.13 -17.99
CA ILE A 151 12.95 -9.41 -17.73
C ILE A 151 12.33 -10.55 -18.55
N MET A 152 11.02 -10.46 -18.86
CA MET A 152 10.33 -11.50 -19.61
C MET A 152 10.73 -11.53 -21.09
N PRO A 153 10.73 -12.71 -21.73
CA PRO A 153 10.85 -12.81 -23.18
C PRO A 153 9.60 -12.26 -23.87
N ASP A 154 9.77 -11.74 -25.09
CA ASP A 154 8.65 -11.30 -25.93
C ASP A 154 7.85 -12.51 -26.43
N LEU A 155 6.71 -12.80 -25.78
CA LEU A 155 5.82 -13.93 -26.12
C LEU A 155 4.81 -13.59 -27.23
N GLY A 156 5.12 -12.60 -28.08
CA GLY A 156 4.23 -12.13 -29.12
C GLY A 156 3.07 -11.30 -28.55
N MET A 157 1.82 -11.72 -28.81
CA MET A 157 0.61 -10.93 -28.49
C MET A 157 0.07 -11.13 -27.06
N ILE A 158 0.63 -12.07 -26.29
CA ILE A 158 0.13 -12.41 -24.95
C ILE A 158 1.06 -11.79 -23.90
N ASP A 159 0.53 -10.84 -23.14
CA ASP A 159 1.23 -10.25 -22.00
C ASP A 159 1.03 -11.11 -20.73
N LEU A 160 2.02 -11.94 -20.41
CA LEU A 160 2.03 -12.74 -19.17
C LEU A 160 2.50 -11.97 -17.93
N SER A 161 2.92 -10.70 -18.07
CA SER A 161 3.43 -9.91 -16.93
C SER A 161 2.44 -9.81 -15.78
N PRO A 162 1.11 -9.68 -15.99
CA PRO A 162 0.20 -9.55 -14.86
C PRO A 162 0.10 -10.84 -14.04
N ILE A 163 0.17 -12.01 -14.68
CA ILE A 163 0.11 -13.30 -13.98
C ILE A 163 1.36 -13.48 -13.11
N LEU A 164 2.54 -13.26 -13.69
CA LEU A 164 3.80 -13.35 -12.95
C LEU A 164 3.91 -12.27 -11.87
N GLY A 165 3.39 -11.07 -12.13
CA GLY A 165 3.36 -9.98 -11.16
C GLY A 165 2.48 -10.29 -9.95
N LEU A 166 1.26 -10.79 -10.19
CA LEU A 166 0.37 -11.23 -9.11
C LEU A 166 0.98 -12.39 -8.32
N LEU A 167 1.56 -13.38 -9.00
CA LEU A 167 2.23 -14.50 -8.34
C LEU A 167 3.41 -14.02 -7.48
N GLY A 168 4.25 -13.13 -8.01
CA GLY A 168 5.38 -12.56 -7.28
C GLY A 168 4.92 -11.78 -6.05
N LEU A 169 3.88 -10.95 -6.18
CA LEU A 169 3.30 -10.22 -5.06
C LEU A 169 2.70 -11.17 -4.01
N THR A 170 2.01 -12.25 -4.42
CA THR A 170 1.49 -13.27 -3.50
C THR A 170 2.61 -13.99 -2.74
N VAL A 171 3.72 -14.32 -3.41
CA VAL A 171 4.89 -14.94 -2.75
C VAL A 171 5.51 -13.98 -1.74
N LEU A 172 5.70 -12.70 -2.11
CA LEU A 172 6.24 -11.69 -1.20
C LEU A 172 5.32 -11.47 0.01
N GLU A 173 4.00 -11.41 -0.20
CA GLU A 173 3.01 -11.33 0.87
C GLU A 173 3.12 -12.56 1.80
N SER A 174 3.20 -13.77 1.25
CA SER A 174 3.36 -14.99 2.04
C SER A 174 4.65 -14.98 2.89
N ILE A 175 5.77 -14.53 2.31
CA ILE A 175 7.04 -14.39 3.05
C ILE A 175 6.86 -13.39 4.20
N LEU A 176 6.22 -12.24 3.98
CA LEU A 176 5.98 -11.27 5.04
C LEU A 176 5.09 -11.83 6.16
N TYR A 177 4.04 -12.58 5.84
CA TYR A 177 3.25 -13.26 6.86
C TYR A 177 4.08 -14.23 7.69
N THR A 178 4.95 -15.00 7.05
CA THR A 178 5.86 -15.91 7.76
C THR A 178 6.81 -15.14 8.68
N LEU A 179 7.40 -14.04 8.22
CA LEU A 179 8.28 -13.20 9.04
C LEU A 179 7.54 -12.53 10.21
N MET A 180 6.32 -12.06 9.99
CA MET A 180 5.50 -11.44 11.03
C MET A 180 5.09 -12.45 12.09
N SER A 181 4.63 -13.63 11.67
CA SER A 181 4.25 -14.72 12.57
C SER A 181 5.44 -15.27 13.37
N SER A 182 6.61 -15.42 12.76
CA SER A 182 7.83 -15.83 13.47
C SER A 182 8.27 -14.81 14.52
N ALA A 183 7.97 -13.53 14.29
CA ALA A 183 8.21 -12.44 15.24
C ALA A 183 7.07 -12.22 16.25
N GLN A 184 6.03 -13.07 16.26
CA GLN A 184 4.85 -12.98 17.15
C GLN A 184 4.09 -11.64 17.02
N LEU A 185 4.20 -10.99 15.86
CA LEU A 185 3.54 -9.72 15.54
C LEU A 185 2.04 -9.80 15.16
N PRO A 186 1.43 -10.97 14.84
CA PRO A 186 0.01 -11.04 14.49
C PRO A 186 -0.96 -10.36 15.44
N ALA A 187 -0.70 -10.43 16.75
CA ALA A 187 -1.56 -9.83 17.76
C ALA A 187 -1.60 -8.29 17.68
N LEU A 188 -0.56 -7.65 17.13
CA LEU A 188 -0.39 -6.20 17.09
C LEU A 188 -0.70 -5.61 15.71
N TYR A 189 -0.41 -6.37 14.66
CA TYR A 189 -0.49 -5.93 13.26
C TYR A 189 -1.50 -6.73 12.43
N GLY A 190 -2.39 -7.49 13.10
CA GLY A 190 -3.44 -8.28 12.44
C GLY A 190 -4.37 -7.48 11.53
N TRP A 191 -4.47 -6.17 11.72
CA TRP A 191 -5.24 -5.28 10.86
C TRP A 191 -4.60 -4.99 9.49
N VAL A 192 -3.29 -5.22 9.37
CA VAL A 192 -2.57 -5.17 8.10
C VAL A 192 -2.62 -6.53 7.41
N MET A 193 -2.72 -7.60 8.20
CA MET A 193 -2.75 -8.98 7.71
C MET A 193 -4.11 -9.39 7.20
#